data_AF-A0A7S1P0Q6-F1
#
_entry.id   AF-A0A7S1P0Q6-F1
#
_cell.length_a   1.000
_cell.length_b   1.000
_cell.length_c   1.000
_cell.angle_alpha   90.00
_cell.angle_beta   90.00
_cell.angle_gamma   90.00
#
_symmetry.space_group_name_H-M   'P 1'
#
loop_
_entity.id
_entity.type
_entity.pdbx_description
1 polymer ?
#
loop_
_entity_poly.entity_id
_entity_poly.type
_entity_poly.pdbx_seq_one_letter_code
_entity_poly.pdbx_strand_id
1 'polypeptide(L)'
;MAGNQRQRASQFDHLVESLFSAFRRTSDEAVRRSPVRPTNEKMADVLLMSWVVRHGWPIVQSGGVGLTEEQAHVAVEEGRRVLLNDPLGLPTNRMRPWKEFMGEFAPPDHPFDRFTSNLSYFLPNYLLLIYAMLALLSLFRPSSLLIVTVLQYAAILLPSTDCQGNGWLLGLPPSTRLAITLAINLMLWLTMLVGLLTAPRLYAAVVWGALVVHALCRTRSPVRLVADNVKKTAETIKKKAKVT
;
A
#
# COMPACT_ATOMS: atom_id res chain seq x y z
N MET A 1 -8.30 -12.17 -37.28
CA MET A 1 -7.40 -11.83 -36.16
C MET A 1 -8.09 -11.26 -34.91
N ALA A 2 -9.30 -10.67 -35.01
CA ALA A 2 -10.02 -10.09 -33.86
C ALA A 2 -10.46 -11.10 -32.76
N GLY A 3 -10.68 -12.37 -33.11
CA GLY A 3 -11.12 -13.38 -32.13
C GLY A 3 -10.08 -13.70 -31.03
N ASN A 4 -8.79 -13.62 -31.36
CA ASN A 4 -7.72 -13.94 -30.41
C ASN A 4 -7.52 -12.82 -29.36
N GLN A 5 -7.93 -11.58 -29.65
CA GLN A 5 -7.85 -10.49 -28.67
C GLN A 5 -8.99 -10.55 -27.63
N ARG A 6 -10.23 -10.87 -28.04
CA ARG A 6 -11.34 -11.05 -27.08
C ARG A 6 -11.08 -12.20 -26.11
N GLN A 7 -10.50 -13.29 -26.61
CA GLN A 7 -10.18 -14.46 -25.77
C GLN A 7 -9.09 -14.13 -24.74
N ARG A 8 -8.07 -13.35 -25.10
CA ARG A 8 -7.03 -12.91 -24.15
C ARG A 8 -7.55 -11.94 -23.11
N ALA A 9 -8.46 -11.03 -23.48
CA ALA A 9 -9.11 -10.13 -22.53
C ALA A 9 -9.93 -10.92 -21.49
N SER A 10 -10.74 -11.88 -21.93
CA SER A 10 -11.54 -12.72 -21.01
C SER A 10 -10.66 -13.60 -20.10
N GLN A 11 -9.51 -14.07 -20.59
CA GLN A 11 -8.56 -14.83 -19.76
C GLN A 11 -7.91 -13.97 -18.69
N PHE A 12 -7.59 -12.71 -19.02
CA PHE A 12 -7.05 -11.75 -18.07
C PHE A 12 -8.07 -11.40 -16.98
N ASP A 13 -9.31 -11.11 -17.37
CA ASP A 13 -10.41 -10.80 -16.43
C ASP A 13 -10.62 -11.95 -15.43
N HIS A 14 -10.64 -13.19 -15.93
CA HIS A 14 -10.79 -14.38 -15.08
C HIS A 14 -9.60 -14.58 -14.12
N LEU A 15 -8.36 -14.32 -14.57
CA LEU A 15 -7.17 -14.42 -13.72
C LEU A 15 -7.19 -13.39 -12.59
N VAL A 16 -7.58 -12.15 -12.91
CA VAL A 16 -7.72 -11.04 -11.96
C VAL A 16 -8.78 -11.39 -10.91
N GLU A 17 -9.96 -11.84 -11.35
CA GLU A 17 -11.05 -12.22 -10.46
C GLU A 17 -10.68 -13.40 -9.54
N SER A 18 -9.96 -14.40 -10.07
CA SER A 18 -9.48 -15.54 -9.30
C SER A 18 -8.50 -15.12 -8.18
N LEU A 19 -7.52 -14.27 -8.49
CA LEU A 19 -6.55 -13.74 -7.53
C LEU A 19 -7.24 -12.92 -6.44
N PHE A 20 -8.19 -12.06 -6.80
CA PHE A 20 -8.95 -11.27 -5.83
C PHE A 20 -9.83 -12.14 -4.93
N SER A 21 -10.44 -13.19 -5.48
CA SER A 21 -11.26 -14.13 -4.69
C SER A 21 -10.42 -14.90 -3.66
N ALA A 22 -9.19 -15.29 -4.02
CA ALA A 22 -8.26 -15.96 -3.12
C ALA A 22 -7.80 -15.03 -2.00
N PHE A 23 -7.46 -13.78 -2.33
CA PHE A 23 -7.10 -12.76 -1.34
C PHE A 23 -8.24 -12.50 -0.34
N ARG A 24 -9.48 -12.34 -0.83
CA ARG A 24 -10.66 -12.13 0.02
C ARG A 24 -10.87 -13.30 0.98
N ARG A 25 -10.81 -14.56 0.51
CA ARG A 25 -10.93 -15.74 1.38
C ARG A 25 -9.88 -15.76 2.48
N THR A 26 -8.63 -15.43 2.12
CA THR A 26 -7.50 -15.43 3.07
C THR A 26 -7.69 -14.36 4.15
N SER A 27 -8.17 -13.17 3.75
CA SER A 27 -8.51 -12.09 4.67
C SER A 27 -9.67 -12.45 5.59
N ASP A 28 -10.78 -12.97 5.05
CA ASP A 28 -11.96 -13.34 5.82
C ASP A 28 -11.69 -14.47 6.81
N GLU A 29 -10.86 -15.44 6.41
CA GLU A 29 -10.44 -16.54 7.27
C GLU A 29 -9.52 -16.08 8.41
N ALA A 30 -8.63 -15.12 8.13
CA ALA A 30 -7.81 -14.47 9.15
C ALA A 30 -8.67 -13.67 10.16
N VAL A 31 -9.74 -13.01 9.68
CA VAL A 31 -10.70 -12.29 10.52
C VAL A 31 -11.52 -13.24 11.40
N ARG A 32 -11.97 -14.37 10.86
CA ARG A 32 -12.78 -15.36 11.61
C ARG A 32 -11.99 -16.07 12.71
N ARG A 33 -10.68 -16.25 12.56
CA ARG A 33 -9.84 -16.99 13.51
C ARG A 33 -9.29 -16.13 14.67
N SER A 34 -9.52 -14.82 14.69
CA SER A 34 -9.01 -13.92 15.73
C SER A 34 -10.10 -13.61 16.79
N PRO A 35 -9.98 -14.09 18.04
CA PRO A 35 -10.99 -13.90 19.11
C PRO A 35 -11.01 -12.49 19.71
N VAL A 36 -10.06 -11.64 19.32
CA VAL A 36 -10.04 -10.22 19.64
C VAL A 36 -10.42 -9.49 18.36
N ARG A 37 -11.51 -8.70 18.33
CA ARG A 37 -11.75 -7.72 17.25
C ARG A 37 -10.55 -6.77 17.24
N PRO A 38 -9.58 -6.91 16.33
CA PRO A 38 -8.48 -5.99 16.33
C PRO A 38 -9.01 -4.69 15.72
N THR A 39 -8.33 -3.61 16.03
CA THR A 39 -8.36 -2.33 15.31
C THR A 39 -7.82 -2.50 13.87
N ASN A 40 -8.31 -3.50 13.15
CA ASN A 40 -7.95 -3.87 11.78
C ASN A 40 -8.34 -2.80 10.77
N GLU A 41 -9.29 -1.91 11.09
CA GLU A 41 -9.51 -0.70 10.31
C GLU A 41 -8.21 0.07 10.13
N LYS A 42 -7.34 0.16 11.14
CA LYS A 42 -6.08 0.93 11.01
C LYS A 42 -5.03 0.25 10.16
N MET A 43 -4.96 -1.08 10.14
CA MET A 43 -3.95 -1.81 9.37
C MET A 43 -4.40 -2.04 7.92
N ALA A 44 -5.70 -2.28 7.73
CA ALA A 44 -6.36 -2.20 6.43
C ALA A 44 -6.26 -0.78 5.90
N ASP A 45 -6.62 0.26 6.66
CA ASP A 45 -6.46 1.67 6.30
C ASP A 45 -5.02 1.95 5.88
N VAL A 46 -4.04 1.41 6.59
CA VAL A 46 -2.60 1.61 6.33
C VAL A 46 -2.12 0.97 5.03
N LEU A 47 -2.58 -0.23 4.69
CA LEU A 47 -2.32 -0.85 3.38
C LEU A 47 -3.18 -0.19 2.27
N LEU A 48 -4.40 0.25 2.63
CA LEU A 48 -5.26 1.13 1.86
C LEU A 48 -4.71 2.56 1.75
N MET A 49 -3.66 2.96 2.49
CA MET A 49 -3.14 4.34 2.45
C MET A 49 -2.16 4.56 1.31
N SER A 50 -1.73 3.50 0.60
CA SER A 50 -1.22 3.75 -0.74
C SER A 50 -2.37 4.36 -1.54
N TRP A 51 -2.15 5.54 -2.11
CA TRP A 51 -3.16 6.26 -2.90
C TRP A 51 -3.87 5.33 -3.89
N VAL A 52 -3.12 4.39 -4.48
CA VAL A 52 -3.62 3.39 -5.42
C VAL A 52 -4.61 2.43 -4.78
N VAL A 53 -4.41 1.95 -3.56
CA VAL A 53 -5.42 1.10 -2.91
C VAL A 53 -6.58 1.96 -2.44
N ARG A 54 -6.36 3.16 -1.91
CA ARG A 54 -7.46 4.03 -1.44
C ARG A 54 -8.44 4.42 -2.54
N HIS A 55 -7.91 4.80 -3.70
CA HIS A 55 -8.69 5.31 -4.82
C HIS A 55 -8.93 4.26 -5.89
N GLY A 56 -8.01 3.32 -6.08
CA GLY A 56 -8.17 2.18 -6.99
C GLY A 56 -9.08 1.09 -6.47
N TRP A 57 -9.18 0.88 -5.15
CA TRP A 57 -10.02 -0.19 -4.60
C TRP A 57 -11.52 0.01 -4.90
N PRO A 58 -12.12 1.21 -4.71
CA PRO A 58 -13.50 1.45 -5.13
C PRO A 58 -13.72 1.26 -6.64
N ILE A 59 -12.73 1.61 -7.47
CA ILE A 59 -12.75 1.47 -8.94
C ILE A 59 -12.70 0.00 -9.37
N VAL A 60 -11.87 -0.78 -8.69
CA VAL A 60 -11.76 -2.23 -8.90
C VAL A 60 -13.03 -2.93 -8.41
N GLN A 61 -13.60 -2.50 -7.28
CA GLN A 61 -14.84 -3.06 -6.74
C GLN A 61 -16.06 -2.84 -7.66
N SER A 62 -16.10 -1.73 -8.41
CA SER A 62 -17.15 -1.47 -9.40
C SER A 62 -16.90 -2.15 -10.74
N GLY A 63 -15.80 -2.89 -10.92
CA GLY A 63 -15.42 -3.48 -12.20
C GLY A 63 -15.16 -2.43 -13.30
N GLY A 64 -14.83 -1.20 -12.91
CA GLY A 64 -14.79 -0.05 -13.82
C GLY A 64 -16.17 0.44 -14.30
N VAL A 65 -17.26 -0.24 -13.93
CA VAL A 65 -18.64 0.10 -14.29
C VAL A 65 -19.22 0.97 -13.18
N GLY A 66 -19.20 2.29 -13.38
CA GLY A 66 -19.95 3.22 -12.52
C GLY A 66 -19.17 4.39 -11.93
N LEU A 67 -17.90 4.61 -12.31
CA LEU A 67 -17.31 5.92 -12.07
C LEU A 67 -17.77 6.90 -13.14
N THR A 68 -18.30 8.04 -12.70
CA THR A 68 -18.50 9.17 -13.60
C THR A 68 -17.14 9.73 -14.01
N GLU A 69 -17.04 10.36 -15.18
CA GLU A 69 -15.81 11.04 -15.61
C GLU A 69 -15.37 12.11 -14.59
N GLU A 70 -16.32 12.75 -13.91
CA GLU A 70 -16.06 13.69 -12.83
C GLU A 70 -15.35 13.02 -11.63
N GLN A 71 -15.82 11.84 -11.19
CA GLN A 71 -15.17 11.09 -10.11
C GLN A 71 -13.77 10.60 -10.51
N ALA A 72 -13.60 10.19 -11.77
CA ALA A 72 -12.30 9.79 -12.30
C ALA A 72 -11.32 10.98 -12.34
N HIS A 73 -11.79 12.16 -12.77
CA HIS A 73 -11.02 13.41 -12.78
C HIS A 73 -10.58 13.80 -11.37
N VAL A 74 -11.51 13.82 -10.40
CA VAL A 74 -11.19 14.11 -8.99
C VAL A 74 -10.16 13.13 -8.44
N ALA A 75 -10.30 11.83 -8.74
CA ALA A 75 -9.35 10.82 -8.29
C ALA A 75 -7.94 11.05 -8.88
N VAL A 76 -7.85 11.33 -10.19
CA VAL A 76 -6.56 11.61 -10.88
C VAL A 76 -5.90 12.87 -10.32
N GLU A 77 -6.65 13.95 -10.14
CA GLU A 77 -6.12 15.20 -9.57
C GLU A 77 -5.70 15.04 -8.11
N GLU A 78 -6.45 14.28 -7.31
CA GLU A 78 -6.05 13.96 -5.94
C GLU A 78 -4.76 13.11 -5.94
N GLY A 79 -4.62 12.18 -6.87
CA GLY A 79 -3.38 11.39 -7.05
C GLY A 79 -2.19 12.22 -7.44
N ARG A 80 -2.39 13.14 -8.38
CA ARG A 80 -1.39 14.11 -8.79
C ARG A 80 -0.97 14.97 -7.60
N ARG A 81 -1.93 15.50 -6.83
CA ARG A 81 -1.67 16.30 -5.63
C ARG A 81 -0.90 15.50 -4.58
N VAL A 82 -1.30 14.25 -4.32
CA VAL A 82 -0.60 13.38 -3.37
C VAL A 82 0.82 13.11 -3.83
N LEU A 83 1.06 12.80 -5.10
CA LEU A 83 2.41 12.51 -5.62
C LEU A 83 3.31 13.75 -5.69
N LEU A 84 2.75 14.92 -5.96
CA LEU A 84 3.51 16.17 -5.93
C LEU A 84 3.98 16.51 -4.51
N ASN A 85 3.17 16.20 -3.49
CA ASN A 85 3.53 16.43 -2.10
C ASN A 85 4.34 15.27 -1.49
N ASP A 86 4.12 14.05 -1.97
CA ASP A 86 4.74 12.83 -1.49
C ASP A 86 5.02 11.87 -2.66
N PRO A 87 6.19 12.00 -3.32
CA PRO A 87 6.50 11.26 -4.53
C PRO A 87 6.44 9.76 -4.34
N LEU A 88 6.76 9.25 -3.15
CA LEU A 88 6.72 7.82 -2.86
C LEU A 88 5.31 7.32 -2.51
N GLY A 89 4.33 8.22 -2.40
CA GLY A 89 2.99 7.90 -1.91
C GLY A 89 3.00 7.39 -0.46
N LEU A 90 4.05 7.71 0.30
CA LEU A 90 4.26 7.23 1.67
C LEU A 90 4.09 8.41 2.59
N PRO A 91 3.19 8.46 3.58
CA PRO A 91 2.99 9.66 4.41
C PRO A 91 4.26 10.03 5.21
N THR A 92 5.18 10.76 4.58
CA THR A 92 6.53 11.05 5.11
C THR A 92 6.43 11.99 6.32
N ASN A 93 5.41 12.84 6.34
CA ASN A 93 5.01 13.64 7.49
C ASN A 93 4.62 12.82 8.73
N ARG A 94 4.33 11.52 8.59
CA ARG A 94 4.05 10.59 9.69
C ARG A 94 5.25 9.71 10.06
N MET A 95 6.39 9.86 9.39
CA MET A 95 7.61 9.14 9.76
C MET A 95 8.04 9.53 11.17
N ARG A 96 8.54 8.52 11.90
CA ARG A 96 9.14 8.72 13.20
C ARG A 96 10.64 9.00 13.05
N PRO A 97 11.23 9.78 13.96
CA PRO A 97 12.68 10.01 13.95
C PRO A 97 13.44 8.69 13.92
N TRP A 98 14.48 8.60 13.08
CA TRP A 98 15.28 7.38 12.96
C TRP A 98 15.97 6.98 14.27
N LYS A 99 16.33 7.95 15.11
CA LYS A 99 16.85 7.68 16.46
C LYS A 99 15.84 6.93 17.33
N GLU A 100 14.56 7.22 17.18
CA GLU A 100 13.50 6.49 17.89
C GLU A 100 13.26 5.10 17.27
N PHE A 101 13.30 5.00 15.94
CA PHE A 101 13.20 3.74 15.22
C PHE A 101 14.32 2.77 15.65
N MET A 102 15.58 3.21 15.59
CA MET A 102 16.79 2.44 15.92
C MET A 102 17.10 2.33 17.42
N GLY A 103 16.17 2.69 18.30
CA GLY A 103 16.41 2.67 19.75
C GLY A 103 16.60 1.25 20.31
N GLU A 104 16.44 1.10 21.62
CA GLU A 104 16.78 -0.15 22.32
C GLU A 104 15.97 -1.39 21.88
N PHE A 105 16.62 -2.55 21.91
CA PHE A 105 16.01 -3.85 21.63
C PHE A 105 16.06 -4.72 22.87
N ALA A 106 14.97 -5.43 23.12
CA ALA A 106 14.88 -6.44 24.16
C ALA A 106 14.01 -7.60 23.66
N PRO A 107 14.21 -8.84 24.16
CA PRO A 107 13.29 -9.93 23.91
C PRO A 107 11.83 -9.54 24.23
N PRO A 108 10.85 -9.99 23.44
CA PRO A 108 9.45 -9.65 23.68
C PRO A 108 8.81 -10.52 24.76
N ASP A 109 8.23 -9.88 25.78
CA ASP A 109 7.37 -10.57 26.76
C ASP A 109 6.00 -10.91 26.14
N HIS A 110 5.52 -10.04 25.22
CA HIS A 110 4.29 -10.20 24.45
C HIS A 110 4.57 -9.94 22.97
N PRO A 111 5.01 -10.96 22.20
CA PRO A 111 5.54 -10.77 20.85
C PRO A 111 4.52 -10.19 19.88
N PHE A 112 3.27 -10.69 19.91
CA PHE A 112 2.23 -10.23 18.99
C PHE A 112 1.82 -8.77 19.26
N ASP A 113 1.67 -8.40 20.53
CA ASP A 113 1.35 -7.02 20.92
C ASP A 113 2.50 -6.06 20.62
N ARG A 114 3.74 -6.50 20.79
CA ARG A 114 4.92 -5.69 20.46
C ARG A 114 5.04 -5.52 18.95
N PHE A 115 4.88 -6.59 18.18
CA PHE A 115 4.89 -6.58 16.71
C PHE A 115 3.83 -5.62 16.15
N THR A 116 2.55 -5.83 16.47
CA THR A 116 1.44 -5.01 15.93
C THR A 116 1.55 -3.54 16.34
N SER A 117 1.95 -3.28 17.58
CA SER A 117 2.19 -1.93 18.11
C SER A 117 3.37 -1.25 17.41
N ASN A 118 4.50 -1.93 17.22
CA ASN A 118 5.67 -1.34 16.55
C ASN A 118 5.42 -1.19 15.05
N LEU A 119 4.79 -2.17 14.41
CA LEU A 119 4.39 -2.12 13.01
C LEU A 119 3.51 -0.89 12.74
N SER A 120 2.43 -0.71 13.50
CA SER A 120 1.53 0.44 13.31
C SER A 120 2.19 1.79 13.60
N TYR A 121 3.11 1.85 14.57
CA TYR A 121 3.77 3.10 14.97
C TYR A 121 4.90 3.54 14.03
N PHE A 122 5.69 2.59 13.53
CA PHE A 122 6.82 2.81 12.65
C PHE A 122 6.54 2.43 11.19
N LEU A 123 5.27 2.22 10.83
CA LEU A 123 4.87 1.82 9.50
C LEU A 123 5.54 2.65 8.38
N PRO A 124 5.53 4.01 8.42
CA PRO A 124 6.14 4.77 7.34
C PRO A 124 7.65 4.50 7.21
N ASN A 125 8.35 4.28 8.32
CA ASN A 125 9.76 3.88 8.31
C ASN A 125 9.95 2.48 7.70
N TYR A 126 9.10 1.51 8.05
CA TYR A 126 9.15 0.16 7.44
C TYR A 126 8.88 0.20 5.95
N LEU A 127 7.85 0.92 5.53
CA LEU A 127 7.53 1.08 4.12
C LEU A 127 8.70 1.72 3.38
N LEU A 128 9.28 2.80 3.91
CA LEU A 128 10.45 3.43 3.30
C LEU A 128 11.65 2.47 3.17
N LEU A 129 11.92 1.63 4.17
CA LEU A 129 12.96 0.60 4.08
C LEU A 129 12.65 -0.45 3.01
N ILE A 130 11.40 -0.87 2.89
CA ILE A 130 10.95 -1.78 1.82
C ILE A 130 11.14 -1.12 0.45
N TYR A 131 10.73 0.13 0.28
CA TYR A 131 10.93 0.89 -0.97
C TYR A 131 12.41 1.08 -1.30
N ALA A 132 13.24 1.43 -0.32
CA ALA A 132 14.69 1.55 -0.50
C ALA A 132 15.31 0.21 -0.89
N MET A 133 14.91 -0.89 -0.26
CA MET A 133 15.34 -2.23 -0.62
C MET A 133 14.93 -2.60 -2.05
N LEU A 134 13.68 -2.30 -2.43
CA LEU A 134 13.19 -2.57 -3.77
C LEU A 134 13.93 -1.74 -4.83
N ALA A 135 14.27 -0.49 -4.52
CA ALA A 135 15.12 0.35 -5.35
C ALA A 135 16.55 -0.21 -5.47
N LEU A 136 17.12 -0.74 -4.38
CA LEU A 136 18.43 -1.41 -4.45
C LEU A 136 18.37 -2.71 -5.26
N LEU A 137 17.30 -3.51 -5.09
CA LEU A 137 17.08 -4.72 -5.88
C LEU A 137 16.87 -4.40 -7.36
N SER A 138 16.25 -3.25 -7.68
CA SER A 138 16.08 -2.81 -9.06
C SER A 138 17.41 -2.52 -9.74
N LEU A 139 18.47 -2.12 -9.01
CA LEU A 139 19.81 -1.96 -9.60
C LEU A 139 20.35 -3.25 -10.22
N PHE A 140 19.93 -4.42 -9.72
CA PHE A 140 20.32 -5.72 -10.28
C PHE A 140 19.45 -6.15 -11.47
N ARG A 141 18.29 -5.50 -11.69
CA ARG A 141 17.40 -5.69 -12.85
C ARG A 141 16.82 -4.34 -13.32
N PRO A 142 17.69 -3.43 -13.80
CA PRO A 142 17.37 -1.99 -13.88
C PRO A 142 16.33 -1.64 -14.93
N SER A 143 16.23 -2.43 -16.01
CA SER A 143 15.41 -2.05 -17.16
C SER A 143 13.91 -2.15 -16.88
N SER A 144 13.42 -3.25 -16.29
CA SER A 144 11.96 -3.45 -16.15
C SER A 144 11.33 -2.56 -15.07
N LEU A 145 11.97 -2.40 -13.92
CA LEU A 145 11.43 -1.62 -12.81
C LEU A 145 11.50 -0.10 -13.11
N LEU A 146 12.60 0.38 -13.69
CA LEU A 146 12.73 1.78 -14.07
C LEU A 146 11.68 2.18 -15.10
N ILE A 147 11.46 1.34 -16.14
CA ILE A 147 10.45 1.60 -17.17
C ILE A 147 9.05 1.66 -16.55
N VAL A 148 8.69 0.72 -15.68
CA VAL A 148 7.36 0.69 -15.04
C VAL A 148 7.18 1.90 -14.13
N THR A 149 8.19 2.29 -13.35
CA THR A 149 8.13 3.50 -12.52
C THR A 149 7.99 4.76 -13.36
N VAL A 150 8.79 4.92 -14.42
CA VAL A 150 8.70 6.08 -15.33
C VAL A 150 7.31 6.15 -15.97
N LEU A 151 6.77 5.01 -16.44
CA LEU A 151 5.43 4.95 -17.01
C LEU A 151 4.35 5.32 -15.97
N GLN A 152 4.53 4.95 -14.71
CA GLN A 152 3.59 5.30 -13.64
C GLN A 152 3.57 6.80 -13.37
N TYR A 153 4.75 7.43 -13.23
CA TYR A 153 4.82 8.88 -13.04
C TYR A 153 4.35 9.63 -14.29
N ALA A 154 4.68 9.15 -15.49
CA ALA A 154 4.19 9.75 -16.73
C ALA A 154 2.66 9.69 -16.79
N ALA A 155 2.04 8.57 -16.46
CA ALA A 155 0.58 8.41 -16.48
C ALA A 155 -0.13 9.39 -15.52
N ILE A 156 0.48 9.72 -14.38
CA ILE A 156 -0.14 10.58 -13.35
C ILE A 156 0.20 12.07 -13.52
N LEU A 157 1.41 12.38 -13.99
CA LEU A 157 1.87 13.75 -14.19
C LEU A 157 1.37 14.36 -15.52
N LEU A 158 0.83 13.56 -16.43
CA LEU A 158 0.24 14.06 -17.67
C LEU A 158 -0.98 14.95 -17.35
N PRO A 159 -0.95 16.25 -17.72
CA PRO A 159 -1.98 17.21 -17.34
C PRO A 159 -3.35 16.79 -17.86
N SER A 160 -4.37 16.92 -17.02
CA SER A 160 -5.78 16.60 -17.31
C SER A 160 -6.47 17.58 -18.26
N THR A 161 -5.73 18.57 -18.79
CA THR A 161 -6.29 19.68 -19.57
C THR A 161 -7.10 19.19 -20.77
N ASP A 162 -8.28 19.79 -20.91
CA ASP A 162 -9.28 19.56 -21.95
C ASP A 162 -8.65 19.33 -23.33
N CYS A 163 -8.74 18.09 -23.79
CA CYS A 163 -8.88 17.53 -25.15
C CYS A 163 -8.41 18.31 -26.41
N GLN A 164 -7.59 19.36 -26.32
CA GLN A 164 -7.12 20.17 -27.46
C GLN A 164 -5.60 20.09 -27.66
N GLY A 165 -4.89 19.26 -26.89
CA GLY A 165 -3.48 18.98 -27.12
C GLY A 165 -3.30 17.91 -28.21
N ASN A 166 -2.58 18.23 -29.29
CA ASN A 166 -2.27 17.34 -30.43
C ASN A 166 -1.39 16.11 -30.09
N GLY A 167 -1.31 15.69 -28.83
CA GLY A 167 -0.55 14.51 -28.39
C GLY A 167 -1.48 13.33 -28.12
N TRP A 168 -1.15 12.16 -28.68
CA TRP A 168 -1.93 10.92 -28.52
C TRP A 168 -2.16 10.50 -27.05
N LEU A 169 -1.30 10.91 -26.12
CA LEU A 169 -1.45 10.71 -24.67
C LEU A 169 -2.31 11.79 -23.97
N LEU A 170 -2.34 13.01 -24.49
CA LEU A 170 -3.07 14.16 -23.92
C LEU A 170 -4.57 14.15 -24.27
N GLY A 171 -4.97 13.34 -25.25
CA GLY A 171 -6.38 13.17 -25.64
C GLY A 171 -7.13 12.04 -24.92
N LEU A 172 -6.48 11.29 -24.02
CA LEU A 172 -7.14 10.17 -23.34
C LEU A 172 -8.14 10.67 -22.28
N PRO A 173 -9.34 10.07 -22.17
CA PRO A 173 -10.28 10.35 -21.09
C PRO A 173 -9.68 10.10 -19.70
N PRO A 174 -10.04 10.89 -18.66
CA PRO A 174 -9.59 10.69 -17.28
C PRO A 174 -9.76 9.26 -16.77
N SER A 175 -10.90 8.63 -17.05
CA SER A 175 -11.17 7.22 -16.73
C SER A 175 -10.12 6.26 -17.31
N THR A 176 -9.72 6.46 -18.55
CA THR A 176 -8.69 5.65 -19.24
C THR A 176 -7.31 5.87 -18.64
N ARG A 177 -6.95 7.11 -18.29
CA ARG A 177 -5.66 7.42 -17.63
C ARG A 177 -5.56 6.79 -16.25
N LEU A 178 -6.66 6.81 -15.50
CA LEU A 178 -6.75 6.18 -14.20
C LEU A 178 -6.61 4.66 -14.32
N ALA A 179 -7.29 4.03 -15.29
CA ALA A 179 -7.14 2.61 -15.57
C ALA A 179 -5.69 2.23 -15.95
N ILE A 180 -5.03 3.02 -16.82
CA ILE A 180 -3.63 2.84 -17.19
C ILE A 180 -2.72 2.96 -15.95
N THR A 181 -2.94 3.98 -15.12
CA THR A 181 -2.18 4.19 -13.88
C THR A 181 -2.31 2.99 -12.93
N LEU A 182 -3.53 2.51 -12.72
CA LEU A 182 -3.80 1.34 -11.88
C LEU A 182 -3.14 0.07 -12.46
N ALA A 183 -3.22 -0.13 -13.78
CA ALA A 183 -2.60 -1.25 -14.45
C ALA A 183 -1.07 -1.23 -14.34
N ILE A 184 -0.44 -0.07 -14.57
CA ILE A 184 1.02 0.08 -14.42
C ILE A 184 1.44 -0.17 -12.97
N ASN A 185 0.70 0.39 -12.00
CA ASN A 185 1.00 0.15 -10.60
C ASN A 185 0.83 -1.33 -10.22
N LEU A 186 -0.21 -2.00 -10.72
CA LEU A 186 -0.37 -3.45 -10.54
C LEU A 186 0.80 -4.22 -11.14
N MET A 187 1.24 -3.87 -12.36
CA MET A 187 2.43 -4.46 -12.98
C MET A 187 3.69 -4.19 -12.17
N LEU A 188 3.83 -3.01 -11.54
CA LEU A 188 4.93 -2.71 -10.62
C LEU A 188 4.90 -3.67 -9.43
N TRP A 189 3.76 -3.81 -8.76
CA TRP A 189 3.61 -4.73 -7.63
C TRP A 189 3.89 -6.18 -8.02
N LEU A 190 3.39 -6.63 -9.17
CA LEU A 190 3.67 -7.96 -9.69
C LEU A 190 5.16 -8.15 -10.00
N THR A 191 5.80 -7.15 -10.62
CA THR A 191 7.24 -7.19 -10.92
C THR A 191 8.07 -7.19 -9.64
N MET A 192 7.68 -6.40 -8.64
CA MET A 192 8.30 -6.40 -7.32
C MET A 192 8.11 -7.74 -6.60
N LEU A 193 6.92 -8.35 -6.68
CA LEU A 193 6.63 -9.66 -6.11
C LEU A 193 7.45 -10.76 -6.78
N VAL A 194 7.48 -10.81 -8.12
CA VAL A 194 8.32 -11.75 -8.87
C VAL A 194 9.79 -11.51 -8.57
N GLY A 195 10.21 -10.25 -8.49
CA GLY A 195 11.56 -9.85 -8.08
C GLY A 195 11.90 -10.40 -6.69
N LEU A 196 10.99 -10.30 -5.73
CA LEU A 196 11.17 -10.84 -4.38
C LEU A 196 11.25 -12.38 -4.36
N LEU A 197 10.40 -13.05 -5.15
CA LEU A 197 10.37 -14.51 -5.26
C LEU A 197 11.59 -15.09 -5.98
N THR A 198 12.21 -14.31 -6.86
CA THR A 198 13.36 -14.71 -7.69
C THR A 198 14.69 -14.10 -7.24
N ALA A 199 14.67 -13.15 -6.31
CA ALA A 199 15.87 -12.64 -5.66
C ALA A 199 16.59 -13.79 -4.94
N PRO A 200 17.90 -13.64 -4.63
CA PRO A 200 18.58 -14.58 -3.76
C PRO A 200 17.77 -14.68 -2.47
N ARG A 201 17.10 -15.82 -2.26
CA ARG A 201 16.10 -16.01 -1.19
C ARG A 201 16.65 -15.61 0.17
N LEU A 202 17.97 -15.72 0.33
CA LEU A 202 18.72 -15.29 1.49
C LEU A 202 18.64 -13.78 1.74
N TYR A 203 18.79 -12.92 0.73
CA TYR A 203 18.75 -11.46 0.92
C TYR A 203 17.36 -10.99 1.36
N ALA A 204 16.32 -11.45 0.65
CA ALA A 204 14.94 -11.17 1.03
C ALA A 204 14.65 -11.69 2.44
N ALA A 205 15.04 -12.93 2.76
CA ALA A 205 14.84 -13.51 4.09
C ALA A 205 15.59 -12.74 5.19
N VAL A 206 16.81 -12.28 4.93
CA VAL A 206 17.60 -11.49 5.89
C VAL A 206 16.94 -10.15 6.16
N VAL A 207 16.51 -9.43 5.11
CA VAL A 207 15.89 -8.10 5.31
C VAL A 207 14.51 -8.22 5.94
N TRP A 208 13.64 -9.11 5.43
CA TRP A 208 12.33 -9.34 6.04
C TRP A 208 12.48 -9.85 7.49
N GLY A 209 13.43 -10.77 7.72
CA GLY A 209 13.78 -11.23 9.05
C GLY A 209 14.22 -10.08 9.96
N ALA A 210 15.09 -9.18 9.48
CA ALA A 210 15.52 -8.02 10.24
C ALA A 210 14.36 -7.06 10.57
N LEU A 211 13.44 -6.82 9.63
CA LEU A 211 12.26 -5.98 9.90
C LEU A 211 11.30 -6.64 10.90
N VAL A 212 11.11 -7.95 10.81
CA VAL A 212 10.28 -8.72 11.75
C VAL A 212 10.92 -8.74 13.14
N VAL A 213 12.22 -9.01 13.23
CA VAL A 213 13.00 -8.94 14.48
C VAL A 213 12.95 -7.54 15.05
N HIS A 214 13.06 -6.51 14.21
CA HIS A 214 12.93 -5.13 14.65
C HIS A 214 11.53 -4.88 15.25
N ALA A 215 10.47 -5.24 14.53
CA ALA A 215 9.11 -5.08 15.02
C ALA A 215 8.84 -5.87 16.31
N LEU A 216 9.40 -7.07 16.45
CA LEU A 216 9.27 -7.92 17.62
C LEU A 216 10.10 -7.45 18.81
N CYS A 217 11.34 -6.99 18.61
CA CYS A 217 12.28 -6.77 19.71
C CYS A 217 12.41 -5.29 20.10
N ARG A 218 11.99 -4.35 19.27
CA ARG A 218 12.09 -2.92 19.58
C ARG A 218 11.26 -2.57 20.82
N THR A 219 11.90 -1.99 21.83
CA THR A 219 11.23 -1.55 23.05
C THR A 219 10.38 -0.30 22.81
N ARG A 220 9.33 -0.10 23.61
CA ARG A 220 8.53 1.12 23.55
C ARG A 220 9.23 2.20 24.38
N SER A 221 9.32 3.42 23.88
CA SER A 221 9.86 4.53 24.67
C SER A 221 8.98 4.73 25.92
N PRO A 222 9.55 5.14 27.08
CA PRO A 222 8.78 5.38 28.30
C PRO A 222 7.63 6.37 28.08
N VAL A 223 7.89 7.43 27.30
CA VAL A 223 6.90 8.44 26.91
C VAL A 223 5.72 7.80 26.19
N ARG A 224 5.98 6.86 25.27
CA ARG A 224 4.94 6.14 24.54
C ARG A 224 4.12 5.21 25.43
N LEU A 225 4.77 4.50 26.36
CA LEU A 225 4.06 3.64 27.32
C LEU A 225 3.07 4.46 28.16
N VAL A 226 3.48 5.65 28.61
CA VAL A 226 2.60 6.57 29.33
C VAL A 226 1.44 7.03 28.44
N ALA A 227 1.71 7.45 27.21
CA ALA A 227 0.68 7.91 26.28
C ALA A 227 -0.35 6.81 25.95
N ASP A 228 0.10 5.57 25.71
CA ASP A 228 -0.77 4.42 25.44
C ASP A 228 -1.64 4.10 26.66
N ASN A 229 -1.08 4.16 27.87
CA ASN A 229 -1.82 3.94 29.12
C ASN A 229 -2.86 5.04 29.39
N VAL A 230 -2.52 6.31 29.14
CA VAL A 230 -3.46 7.44 29.26
C VAL A 230 -4.61 7.27 28.28
N LYS A 231 -4.31 6.94 27.02
CA LYS A 231 -5.33 6.72 25.99
C LYS A 231 -6.26 5.56 26.33
N LYS A 232 -5.70 4.42 26.76
CA LYS A 232 -6.50 3.25 27.17
C LYS A 232 -7.41 3.58 28.35
N THR A 233 -6.92 4.35 29.31
CA THR A 233 -7.71 4.83 30.46
C THR A 233 -8.85 5.75 30.00
N ALA A 234 -8.56 6.71 29.12
CA ALA A 234 -9.57 7.62 28.57
C ALA A 234 -10.67 6.88 27.78
N GLU A 235 -10.30 5.89 26.95
CA GLU A 235 -11.26 5.05 26.22
C GLU A 235 -12.14 4.23 27.17
N THR A 236 -11.55 3.72 28.26
CA THR A 236 -12.28 2.97 29.30
C THR A 236 -13.30 3.87 30.02
N ILE A 237 -12.90 5.09 30.40
CA ILE A 237 -13.80 6.07 31.04
C ILE A 237 -14.94 6.43 30.09
N LYS A 238 -14.64 6.74 28.83
CA LYS A 238 -15.65 7.07 27.80
C LYS A 238 -16.63 5.94 27.58
N LYS A 239 -16.17 4.68 27.61
CA LYS A 239 -17.04 3.51 27.49
C LYS A 239 -17.96 3.37 28.70
N LYS A 240 -17.46 3.57 29.93
CA LYS A 240 -18.28 3.53 31.15
C LYS A 240 -19.35 4.64 31.15
N ALA A 241 -18.97 5.86 30.76
CA ALA A 241 -19.88 7.00 30.70
C ALA A 241 -21.02 6.86 29.68
N LYS A 242 -20.84 6.06 28.61
CA LYS A 242 -21.91 5.80 27.62
C LYS A 242 -22.92 4.73 28.06
N VAL A 243 -22.61 3.96 29.10
CA VAL A 243 -23.47 2.88 29.61
C VAL A 243 -24.36 3.38 30.74
N THR A 244 -24.09 4.57 31.26
CA THR A 244 -24.91 5.27 32.27
C THR A 244 -25.84 6.24 31.56
#